data_AF-A0A4V2N3P3-F1
#
_entry.id   AF-A0A4V2N3P3-F1
#
_cell.length_a   1.000
_cell.length_b   1.000
_cell.length_c   1.000
_cell.angle_alpha   90.00
_cell.angle_beta   90.00
_cell.angle_gamma   90.00
#
_symmetry.space_group_name_H-M   'P 1'
#
loop_
_entity.id
_entity.type
_entity.pdbx_description
1 polymer ?
#
loop_
_entity_poly.entity_id
_entity_poly.type
_entity_poly.pdbx_seq_one_letter_code
_entity_poly.pdbx_strand_id
1 'polypeptide(L)'
;MCTLPGWFRPTKNWDLLALDNGELVSAIELKSINSSFGNNANNRAEESIGSAFDAHTAFDENLLGSSSIPPVMGYVMIVHDCPDSRIVGRGVRSAHFPIDPDFEGASYLDRFLLLCDRLRRKSLYQAVWLVFANPEDGVAYEPSSALTYDKFIANIVMALGVHRA
;
A
#
# COMPACT_ATOMS: atom_id res chain seq x y z
N MET A 1 -3.74 -0.63 20.85
CA MET A 1 -2.57 -1.25 20.18
C MET A 1 -3.09 -1.83 18.87
N CYS A 2 -2.48 -1.52 17.73
CA CYS A 2 -2.94 -1.94 16.40
C CYS A 2 -2.28 -3.27 15.95
N THR A 3 -2.08 -4.19 16.90
CA THR A 3 -1.39 -5.45 16.65
C THR A 3 -2.39 -6.54 16.28
N LEU A 4 -2.19 -7.15 15.11
CA LEU A 4 -2.96 -8.29 14.63
C LEU A 4 -2.09 -9.55 14.57
N PRO A 5 -2.67 -10.75 14.73
CA PRO A 5 -2.00 -12.01 14.38
C PRO A 5 -1.55 -12.02 12.92
N GLY A 6 -0.42 -12.67 12.66
CA GLY A 6 -0.01 -13.08 11.32
C GLY A 6 -0.05 -14.60 11.22
N TRP A 7 0.03 -15.12 9.99
CA TRP A 7 0.15 -16.56 9.76
C TRP A 7 1.61 -16.99 9.65
N PHE A 8 2.41 -16.24 8.87
CA PHE A 8 3.83 -16.52 8.67
C PHE A 8 4.71 -15.96 9.80
N ARG A 9 4.18 -15.02 10.59
CA ARG A 9 4.84 -14.44 11.77
C ARG A 9 3.86 -14.32 12.93
N PRO A 10 4.32 -14.28 14.19
CA PRO A 10 3.43 -14.24 15.34
C PRO A 10 2.43 -13.08 15.33
N THR A 11 2.89 -11.87 15.01
CA THR A 11 2.05 -10.67 14.93
C THR A 11 2.61 -9.63 13.96
N LYS A 12 1.74 -8.72 13.50
CA LYS A 12 2.08 -7.47 12.81
C LYS A 12 1.45 -6.30 13.56
N ASN A 13 2.22 -5.23 13.76
CA ASN A 13 1.67 -3.93 14.17
C ASN A 13 1.29 -3.12 12.92
N TRP A 14 0.02 -2.74 12.83
CA TRP A 14 -0.52 -1.86 11.80
C TRP A 14 -0.52 -0.41 12.29
N ASP A 15 -0.62 0.55 11.36
CA ASP A 15 -0.70 1.96 11.75
C ASP A 15 -2.12 2.32 12.23
N LEU A 16 -3.14 1.81 11.53
CA LEU A 16 -4.55 2.05 11.88
C LEU A 16 -5.38 0.78 11.69
N LEU A 17 -6.31 0.54 12.60
CA LEU A 17 -7.34 -0.48 12.49
C LEU A 17 -8.72 0.17 12.58
N ALA A 18 -9.66 -0.29 11.76
CA ALA A 18 -11.07 0.03 11.86
C ALA A 18 -11.84 -1.23 12.28
N LEU A 19 -12.61 -1.12 13.36
CA LEU A 19 -13.44 -2.21 13.88
C LEU A 19 -14.90 -1.78 13.96
N ASP A 20 -15.82 -2.72 13.71
CA ASP A 20 -17.25 -2.57 13.95
C ASP A 20 -17.71 -3.74 14.84
N ASN A 21 -18.25 -3.45 16.02
CA ASN A 21 -18.68 -4.46 17.00
C ASN A 21 -17.62 -5.54 17.33
N GLY A 22 -16.34 -5.19 17.27
CA GLY A 22 -15.22 -6.10 17.55
C GLY A 22 -14.74 -6.91 16.34
N GLU A 23 -15.41 -6.80 15.20
CA GLU A 23 -14.95 -7.39 13.93
C GLU A 23 -14.04 -6.41 13.19
N LEU A 24 -13.00 -6.95 12.55
CA LEU A 24 -12.05 -6.16 11.79
C LEU A 24 -12.63 -5.79 10.42
N VAL A 25 -12.87 -4.49 10.21
CA VAL A 25 -13.35 -3.95 8.92
C VAL A 25 -12.18 -3.58 8.02
N SER A 26 -11.12 -2.99 8.59
CA SER A 26 -9.95 -2.61 7.81
C SER A 26 -8.68 -2.56 8.67
N ALA A 27 -7.57 -2.96 8.07
CA ALA A 27 -6.23 -2.75 8.59
C ALA A 27 -5.41 -1.93 7.58
N ILE A 28 -4.80 -0.84 8.04
CA ILE A 28 -4.23 0.20 7.18
C ILE A 28 -2.77 0.43 7.56
N GLU A 29 -1.91 0.44 6.54
CA GLU A 29 -0.51 0.83 6.64
C GLU A 29 -0.31 2.25 6.08
N LEU A 30 0.46 3.07 6.78
CA LEU A 30 0.84 4.42 6.39
C LEU A 30 2.34 4.47 6.15
N LYS A 31 2.75 4.93 4.96
CA LYS A 31 4.17 5.12 4.63
C LYS A 31 4.42 6.52 4.08
N SER A 32 5.55 7.08 4.49
CA SER A 32 6.06 8.34 3.96
C SER A 32 7.52 8.18 3.53
N ILE A 33 7.88 8.64 2.34
CA ILE A 33 9.25 8.57 1.81
C ILE A 33 9.77 9.98 1.52
N ASN A 34 10.88 10.37 2.15
CA ASN A 34 11.48 11.69 1.97
C ASN A 34 12.86 11.69 1.30
N SER A 35 13.49 10.52 1.16
CA SER A 35 14.88 10.35 0.72
C SER A 35 15.14 8.89 0.33
N SER A 36 16.35 8.57 -0.15
CA SER A 36 16.79 7.20 -0.49
C SER A 36 15.77 6.44 -1.37
N PHE A 37 15.20 7.14 -2.35
CA PHE A 37 13.97 6.73 -3.04
C PHE A 37 14.09 5.34 -3.70
N GLY A 38 15.24 5.03 -4.31
CA GLY A 38 15.47 3.73 -4.94
C GLY A 38 15.45 2.54 -3.98
N ASN A 39 16.14 2.66 -2.85
CA ASN A 39 16.15 1.62 -1.81
C ASN A 39 14.78 1.53 -1.15
N ASN A 40 14.16 2.68 -0.85
CA ASN A 40 12.85 2.73 -0.24
C ASN A 40 11.78 2.09 -1.11
N ALA A 41 11.81 2.28 -2.43
CA ALA A 41 10.88 1.64 -3.35
C ALA A 41 10.99 0.11 -3.34
N ASN A 42 12.22 -0.44 -3.35
CA ASN A 42 12.44 -1.89 -3.28
C ASN A 42 11.96 -2.47 -1.96
N ASN A 43 12.39 -1.89 -0.84
CA ASN A 43 11.99 -2.36 0.49
C ASN A 43 10.46 -2.28 0.67
N ARG A 44 9.81 -1.22 0.17
CA ARG A 44 8.36 -1.09 0.23
C ARG A 44 7.64 -2.10 -0.62
N ALA A 45 8.18 -2.49 -1.77
CA ALA A 45 7.63 -3.59 -2.54
C ALA A 45 7.61 -4.87 -1.70
N GLU A 46 8.75 -5.26 -1.13
CA GLU A 46 8.84 -6.48 -0.30
C GLU A 46 7.96 -6.42 0.96
N GLU A 47 8.05 -5.34 1.73
CA GLU A 47 7.31 -5.16 2.99
C GLU A 47 5.79 -5.13 2.78
N SER A 48 5.32 -4.42 1.75
CA SER A 48 3.88 -4.27 1.49
C SER A 48 3.28 -5.58 0.97
N ILE A 49 3.96 -6.27 0.06
CA ILE A 49 3.53 -7.57 -0.47
C ILE A 49 3.48 -8.61 0.66
N GLY A 50 4.57 -8.73 1.44
CA GLY A 50 4.63 -9.67 2.55
C GLY A 50 3.57 -9.39 3.62
N SER A 51 3.36 -8.12 3.98
CA SER A 51 2.35 -7.74 4.98
C SER A 51 0.92 -8.02 4.52
N ALA A 52 0.60 -7.73 3.26
CA ALA A 52 -0.73 -8.02 2.73
C ALA A 52 -0.99 -9.52 2.65
N PHE A 53 -0.05 -10.28 2.10
CA PHE A 53 -0.20 -11.72 1.96
C PHE A 53 -0.38 -12.41 3.30
N ASP A 54 0.47 -12.08 4.29
CA ASP A 54 0.39 -12.61 5.65
C ASP A 54 -0.97 -12.30 6.33
N ALA A 55 -1.53 -11.10 6.10
CA ALA A 55 -2.82 -10.71 6.66
C ALA A 55 -4.00 -11.43 6.00
N HIS A 56 -3.98 -11.57 4.68
CA HIS A 56 -4.99 -12.34 3.95
C HIS A 56 -4.97 -13.80 4.37
N THR A 57 -3.77 -14.41 4.46
CA THR A 57 -3.65 -15.79 4.96
C THR A 57 -4.10 -15.91 6.42
N ALA A 58 -3.80 -14.94 7.28
CA ALA A 58 -4.29 -14.94 8.65
C ALA A 58 -5.83 -14.88 8.72
N PHE A 59 -6.48 -14.14 7.81
CA PHE A 59 -7.94 -14.15 7.68
C PHE A 59 -8.46 -15.52 7.23
N ASP A 60 -7.90 -16.07 6.14
CA ASP A 60 -8.32 -17.36 5.57
C ASP A 60 -8.20 -18.51 6.59
N GLU A 61 -7.24 -18.39 7.50
CA GLU A 61 -6.94 -19.36 8.56
C GLU A 61 -7.66 -19.03 9.89
N ASN A 62 -8.66 -18.14 9.83
CA ASN A 62 -9.55 -17.77 10.95
C ASN A 62 -8.82 -17.17 12.16
N LEU A 63 -7.68 -16.50 11.95
CA LEU A 63 -6.91 -15.84 13.03
C LEU A 63 -7.40 -14.43 13.34
N LEU A 64 -8.21 -13.82 12.46
CA LEU A 64 -8.69 -12.43 12.58
C LEU A 64 -10.15 -12.32 13.06
N GLY A 65 -10.64 -13.33 13.78
CA GLY A 65 -12.01 -13.41 14.29
C GLY A 65 -12.90 -14.34 13.46
N SER A 66 -14.21 -14.25 13.66
CA SER A 66 -15.21 -15.14 13.05
C SER A 66 -15.97 -14.53 11.86
N SER A 67 -15.62 -13.31 11.44
CA SER A 67 -16.25 -12.66 10.29
C SER A 67 -16.03 -13.50 9.04
N SER A 68 -17.09 -13.74 8.26
CA SER A 68 -17.01 -14.37 6.95
C SER A 68 -16.61 -13.40 5.84
N ILE A 69 -16.54 -12.10 6.15
CA ILE A 69 -16.15 -11.03 5.23
C ILE A 69 -14.68 -10.66 5.49
N PRO A 70 -13.82 -10.70 4.46
CA PRO A 70 -12.42 -10.32 4.61
C PRO A 70 -12.29 -8.82 4.91
N PRO A 71 -11.38 -8.41 5.81
CA PRO A 71 -11.13 -7.01 6.06
C PRO A 71 -10.55 -6.33 4.81
N VAL A 72 -10.89 -5.06 4.61
CA VAL A 72 -10.24 -4.23 3.58
C VAL A 72 -8.83 -3.89 4.03
N MET A 73 -7.85 -4.28 3.23
CA MET A 73 -6.46 -3.89 3.46
C MET A 73 -6.21 -2.52 2.83
N GLY A 74 -5.79 -1.58 3.68
CA GLY A 74 -5.50 -0.20 3.31
C GLY A 74 -4.01 0.09 3.18
N TYR A 75 -3.63 0.86 2.16
CA TYR A 75 -2.26 1.33 1.96
C TYR A 75 -2.24 2.80 1.60
N VAL A 76 -1.59 3.62 2.42
CA VAL A 76 -1.36 5.03 2.15
C VAL A 76 0.12 5.25 1.94
N MET A 77 0.46 5.92 0.84
CA MET A 77 1.83 6.26 0.50
C MET A 77 1.92 7.76 0.19
N ILE A 78 2.78 8.46 0.93
CA ILE A 78 3.13 9.85 0.67
C ILE A 78 4.59 9.90 0.27
N VAL A 79 4.90 10.43 -0.91
CA VAL A 79 6.28 10.51 -1.42
C VAL A 79 6.67 11.96 -1.63
N HIS A 80 7.86 12.31 -1.15
CA HIS A 80 8.42 13.64 -1.35
C HIS A 80 8.70 13.87 -2.84
N ASP A 81 8.03 14.86 -3.39
CA ASP A 81 8.23 15.35 -4.74
C ASP A 81 9.36 16.38 -4.75
N CYS A 82 10.54 15.96 -5.20
CA CYS A 82 11.72 16.81 -5.25
C CYS A 82 12.60 16.43 -6.45
N PRO A 83 13.62 17.24 -6.80
CA PRO A 83 14.50 16.92 -7.92
C PRO A 83 15.07 15.50 -7.85
N ASP A 84 15.45 15.02 -6.67
CA ASP A 84 16.04 13.70 -6.47
C ASP A 84 15.06 12.53 -6.70
N SER A 85 13.77 12.70 -6.37
CA SER A 85 12.75 11.66 -6.60
C SER A 85 12.29 11.58 -8.06
N ARG A 86 12.51 12.65 -8.83
CA ARG A 86 12.18 12.73 -10.26
C ARG A 86 13.27 12.17 -11.18
N ILE A 87 14.44 11.82 -10.64
CA ILE A 87 15.52 11.23 -11.43
C ILE A 87 15.15 9.80 -11.84
N VAL A 88 15.52 9.42 -13.08
CA VAL A 88 15.42 8.05 -13.59
C VAL A 88 16.21 7.08 -12.72
N GLY A 89 15.58 5.98 -12.34
CA GLY A 89 16.21 4.95 -11.51
C GLY A 89 17.54 4.45 -12.11
N ARG A 90 18.60 4.41 -11.29
CA ARG A 90 19.88 3.82 -11.71
C ARG A 90 19.82 2.29 -11.70
N GLY A 91 20.51 1.65 -12.66
CA GLY A 91 20.80 0.23 -12.60
C GLY A 91 19.62 -0.71 -12.91
N VAL A 92 18.56 -0.21 -13.56
CA VAL A 92 17.42 -1.04 -13.98
C VAL A 92 17.82 -1.89 -15.19
N ARG A 93 18.47 -3.02 -14.93
CA ARG A 93 18.84 -4.00 -15.96
C ARG A 93 18.98 -5.39 -15.33
N SER A 94 18.71 -6.41 -16.13
CA SER A 94 18.93 -7.80 -15.78
C SER A 94 19.78 -8.46 -16.86
N ALA A 95 20.74 -9.29 -16.45
CA ALA A 95 21.68 -9.93 -17.36
C ALA A 95 21.06 -11.11 -18.13
N HIS A 96 19.97 -11.67 -17.61
CA HIS A 96 19.42 -12.93 -18.11
C HIS A 96 18.08 -12.76 -18.83
N PHE A 97 17.30 -11.76 -18.45
CA PHE A 97 15.96 -11.51 -18.98
C PHE A 97 15.68 -10.01 -19.10
N PRO A 98 14.87 -9.57 -20.08
CA PRO A 98 14.43 -8.18 -20.14
C PRO A 98 13.68 -7.82 -18.86
N ILE A 99 13.87 -6.58 -18.42
CA ILE A 99 13.05 -6.01 -17.35
C ILE A 99 11.66 -5.70 -17.90
N ASP A 100 10.73 -5.48 -17.00
CA ASP A 100 9.41 -4.99 -17.36
C ASP A 100 9.52 -3.56 -17.97
N PRO A 101 8.99 -3.33 -19.19
CA PRO A 101 9.12 -2.06 -19.90
C PRO A 101 8.59 -0.84 -19.13
N ASP A 102 7.63 -1.03 -18.22
CA ASP A 102 7.12 0.08 -17.39
C ASP A 102 8.21 0.71 -16.50
N PHE A 103 9.30 -0.03 -16.21
CA PHE A 103 10.43 0.48 -15.44
C PHE A 103 11.52 1.12 -16.31
N GLU A 104 11.44 1.03 -17.64
CA GLU A 104 12.39 1.66 -18.54
C GLU A 104 12.18 3.18 -18.55
N GLY A 105 13.20 3.94 -18.13
CA GLY A 105 13.10 5.40 -18.04
C GLY A 105 12.24 5.93 -16.89
N ALA A 106 11.72 5.04 -16.03
CA ALA A 106 10.90 5.42 -14.89
C ALA A 106 11.72 6.20 -13.84
N SER A 107 11.17 7.32 -13.38
CA SER A 107 11.66 8.03 -12.20
C SER A 107 11.39 7.23 -10.92
N TYR A 108 11.96 7.65 -9.79
CA TYR A 108 11.60 7.03 -8.52
C TYR A 108 10.13 7.26 -8.13
N LEU A 109 9.57 8.43 -8.45
CA LEU A 109 8.12 8.67 -8.28
C LEU A 109 7.30 7.68 -9.10
N ASP A 110 7.65 7.45 -10.37
CA ASP A 110 6.96 6.49 -11.23
C ASP A 110 7.01 5.06 -10.65
N ARG A 111 8.11 4.69 -10.00
CA ARG A 111 8.22 3.38 -9.33
C ARG A 111 7.26 3.23 -8.15
N PHE A 112 7.01 4.29 -7.38
CA PHE A 112 5.99 4.26 -6.32
C PHE A 112 4.57 4.22 -6.88
N LEU A 113 4.31 4.93 -7.99
CA LEU A 113 3.05 4.85 -8.71
C LEU A 113 2.79 3.43 -9.23
N LEU A 114 3.77 2.82 -9.89
CA LEU A 114 3.69 1.43 -10.39
C LEU A 114 3.47 0.44 -9.26
N LEU A 115 4.18 0.59 -8.13
CA LEU A 115 3.98 -0.26 -6.95
C LEU A 115 2.53 -0.16 -6.46
N CYS A 116 2.03 1.05 -6.20
CA CYS A 116 0.69 1.25 -5.66
C CYS A 116 -0.41 0.76 -6.61
N ASP A 117 -0.28 1.01 -7.92
CA ASP A 117 -1.24 0.49 -8.90
C ASP A 117 -1.23 -1.05 -8.94
N ARG A 118 -0.05 -1.67 -8.92
CA ARG A 118 0.07 -3.15 -8.95
C ARG A 118 -0.45 -3.79 -7.67
N LEU A 119 -0.18 -3.21 -6.49
CA LEU A 119 -0.76 -3.66 -5.22
C LEU A 119 -2.29 -3.68 -5.28
N ARG A 120 -2.89 -2.61 -5.80
CA ARG A 120 -4.34 -2.49 -5.99
C ARG A 120 -4.87 -3.50 -7.01
N ARG A 121 -4.25 -3.60 -8.19
CA ARG A 121 -4.70 -4.50 -9.28
C ARG A 121 -4.58 -5.97 -8.95
N LYS A 122 -3.67 -6.33 -8.03
CA LYS A 122 -3.53 -7.69 -7.50
C LYS A 122 -4.37 -7.96 -6.26
N SER A 123 -5.21 -7.00 -5.86
CA SER A 123 -6.06 -7.10 -4.67
C SER A 123 -5.26 -7.44 -3.40
N LEU A 124 -3.98 -7.05 -3.33
CA LEU A 124 -3.21 -7.15 -2.10
C LEU A 124 -3.71 -6.09 -1.11
N TYR A 125 -4.00 -4.90 -1.63
CA TYR A 125 -4.67 -3.82 -0.91
C TYR A 125 -5.87 -3.35 -1.74
N GLN A 126 -7.06 -3.36 -1.16
CA GLN A 126 -8.29 -2.93 -1.85
C GLN A 126 -8.44 -1.40 -1.80
N ALA A 127 -7.97 -0.78 -0.72
CA ALA A 127 -7.97 0.67 -0.56
C ALA A 127 -6.52 1.19 -0.65
N VAL A 128 -6.18 1.91 -1.73
CA VAL A 128 -4.84 2.50 -1.91
C VAL A 128 -4.94 3.99 -2.19
N TRP A 129 -4.18 4.78 -1.44
CA TRP A 129 -4.05 6.22 -1.62
C TRP A 129 -2.59 6.60 -1.82
N LEU A 130 -2.29 7.28 -2.93
CA LEU A 130 -0.95 7.75 -3.25
C LEU A 130 -0.95 9.26 -3.42
N VAL A 131 -0.05 9.93 -2.71
CA VAL A 131 0.16 11.37 -2.78
C VAL A 131 1.62 11.67 -3.04
N PHE A 132 1.88 12.57 -3.97
CA PHE A 132 3.18 13.23 -4.12
C PHE A 132 3.08 14.62 -3.51
N ALA A 133 4.02 14.97 -2.64
CA ALA A 133 3.98 16.22 -1.90
C ALA A 133 5.36 16.85 -1.78
N ASN A 134 5.44 18.15 -1.89
CA ASN A 134 6.61 18.94 -1.55
C ASN A 134 6.26 19.82 -0.32
N PRO A 135 6.83 19.53 0.86
CA PRO A 135 6.53 20.30 2.07
C PRO A 135 7.12 21.71 2.03
N GLU A 136 8.10 22.00 1.16
CA GLU A 136 8.74 23.32 1.08
C GLU A 136 7.85 24.37 0.42
N ASP A 137 7.09 23.98 -0.60
CA ASP A 137 6.15 24.86 -1.31
C ASP A 137 4.67 24.58 -0.96
N GLY A 138 4.41 23.52 -0.17
CA GLY A 138 3.07 23.14 0.29
C GLY A 138 2.23 22.44 -0.77
N VAL A 139 2.82 22.03 -1.91
CA VAL A 139 2.10 21.34 -2.98
C VAL A 139 1.90 19.88 -2.61
N ALA A 140 0.68 19.38 -2.76
CA ALA A 140 0.35 17.96 -2.67
C ALA A 140 -0.67 17.59 -3.75
N TYR A 141 -0.45 16.46 -4.44
CA TYR A 141 -1.35 16.00 -5.49
C TYR A 141 -1.37 14.48 -5.60
N GLU A 142 -2.47 13.97 -6.16
CA GLU A 142 -2.67 12.54 -6.41
C GLU A 142 -2.26 12.25 -7.86
N PRO A 143 -1.21 11.45 -8.11
CA PRO A 143 -0.65 11.27 -9.45
C PRO A 143 -1.52 10.36 -10.34
N SER A 144 -2.56 9.75 -9.79
CA SER A 144 -3.44 8.81 -10.51
C SER A 144 -4.88 8.94 -10.03
N SER A 145 -5.80 9.05 -10.98
CA SER A 145 -7.24 9.03 -10.72
C SER A 145 -7.73 7.69 -10.14
N ALA A 146 -6.91 6.64 -10.13
CA ALA A 146 -7.22 5.34 -9.53
C ALA A 146 -6.78 5.22 -8.07
N LEU A 147 -5.89 6.09 -7.58
CA LEU A 147 -5.22 6.00 -6.28
C LEU A 147 -5.52 7.22 -5.42
N THR A 148 -6.78 7.68 -5.45
CA THR A 148 -7.23 8.89 -4.77
C THR A 148 -7.79 8.62 -3.37
N TYR A 149 -7.81 9.64 -2.53
CA TYR A 149 -8.46 9.61 -1.22
C TYR A 149 -9.92 9.15 -1.32
N ASP A 150 -10.66 9.72 -2.26
CA ASP A 150 -12.08 9.41 -2.46
C ASP A 150 -12.31 7.92 -2.73
N LYS A 151 -11.45 7.30 -3.56
CA LYS A 151 -11.51 5.86 -3.82
C LYS A 151 -11.05 5.04 -2.62
N PHE A 152 -9.99 5.48 -1.95
CA PHE A 152 -9.49 4.83 -0.74
C PHE A 152 -10.57 4.76 0.33
N ILE A 153 -11.21 5.89 0.66
CA ILE A 153 -12.23 5.93 1.71
C ILE A 153 -13.52 5.22 1.28
N ALA A 154 -13.92 5.32 0.01
CA ALA A 154 -15.11 4.64 -0.50
C ALA A 154 -15.02 3.11 -0.36
N ASN A 155 -13.84 2.51 -0.58
CA ASN A 155 -13.65 1.06 -0.40
C ASN A 155 -13.85 0.64 1.07
N ILE A 156 -13.34 1.43 2.02
CA ILE A 156 -13.49 1.14 3.45
C ILE A 156 -14.95 1.31 3.89
N VAL A 157 -15.62 2.39 3.43
CA VAL A 157 -17.03 2.65 3.74
C VAL A 157 -17.93 1.56 3.15
N MET A 158 -17.64 1.10 1.93
CA MET A 158 -18.37 -0.01 1.32
C MET A 158 -18.24 -1.29 2.16
N ALA A 159 -17.03 -1.64 2.60
CA ALA A 159 -16.82 -2.81 3.45
C ALA A 159 -17.57 -2.70 4.79
N LEU A 160 -17.56 -1.52 5.42
CA LEU A 160 -18.37 -1.28 6.62
C LEU A 160 -19.87 -1.48 6.35
N GLY A 161 -20.37 -1.03 5.20
CA GLY A 161 -21.74 -1.25 4.78
C GLY A 161 -22.09 -2.73 4.62
N VAL A 162 -21.16 -3.53 4.10
CA VAL A 162 -21.33 -4.99 3.95
C VAL A 162 -21.29 -5.70 5.31
N HIS A 163 -20.39 -5.31 6.22
CA HIS A 163 -20.34 -5.86 7.58
C HIS A 163 -21.64 -5.65 8.38
N ARG A 164 -22.38 -4.58 8.09
CA ARG A 164 -23.60 -4.20 8.81
C ARG A 164 -24.89 -4.75 8.21
N ALA A 165 -24.82 -5.38 7.04
CA ALA A 165 -25.97 -5.91 6.31
C ALA A 165 -26.29 -7.35 6.73
#